data_AF-A0A8T4J596-F1
#
_entry.id   AF-A0A8T4J596-F1
#
_cell.length_a   1.000
_cell.length_b   1.000
_cell.length_c   1.000
_cell.angle_alpha   90.00
_cell.angle_beta   90.00
_cell.angle_gamma   90.00
#
_symmetry.space_group_name_H-M   'P 1'
#
loop_
_entity.id
_entity.type
_entity.pdbx_description
1 polymer ?
#
loop_
_entity_poly.entity_id
_entity_poly.type
_entity_poly.pdbx_seq_one_letter_code
_entity_poly.pdbx_strand_id
1 'polypeptide(L)'
;MNILRRLRINHALYTTSFALIGWIFSGFQVNSEFLILMVSLFFFNIFAFVYNDFIDAPFDAKDNHKSKRNIFCDKKNLKFGKTISVFLIIFVLVTALFVNTQYFFLLLIMLSLMVLYSGPVFRAKSRPFFDVLFHATWAVLVFFAGYYYFFSYSIGLILGSILIFLLSSIQEIGQEIRDFTIDKETNQKTSVQVLGLKNSIILIKGIIYIIHIILTLGFLFMNHSLLSIISITIPLLNIFKIIDFKKSFGKLWSTLTLSLMLLFISLF
;
A
#
# COMPACT_ATOMS: atom_id res chain seq x y z
N MET A 1 0.57 -19.65 17.21
CA MET A 1 0.94 -18.34 16.61
C MET A 1 0.20 -17.24 17.35
N ASN A 2 0.89 -16.18 17.81
CA ASN A 2 0.27 -15.07 18.58
C ASN A 2 -0.85 -14.39 17.76
N ILE A 3 -1.97 -14.03 18.39
CA ILE A 3 -3.13 -13.36 17.78
C ILE A 3 -2.72 -12.06 17.07
N LEU A 4 -1.77 -11.30 17.64
CA LEU A 4 -1.25 -10.05 17.06
C LEU A 4 -0.64 -10.27 15.66
N ARG A 5 0.09 -11.38 15.49
CA ARG A 5 0.69 -11.75 14.20
C ARG A 5 -0.38 -12.16 13.18
N ARG A 6 -1.47 -12.78 13.66
CA ARG A 6 -2.60 -13.17 12.80
C ARG A 6 -3.46 -11.99 12.36
N LEU A 7 -3.56 -10.94 13.18
CA LEU A 7 -4.19 -9.66 12.81
C LEU A 7 -3.31 -8.76 11.95
N ARG A 8 -2.15 -9.25 11.49
CA ARG A 8 -1.23 -8.54 10.59
C ARG A 8 -0.74 -7.19 11.14
N ILE A 9 -0.58 -7.06 12.46
CA ILE A 9 -0.14 -5.81 13.09
C ILE A 9 1.20 -5.30 12.53
N ASN A 10 2.14 -6.19 12.25
CA ASN A 10 3.42 -5.80 11.63
C ASN A 10 3.22 -5.18 10.24
N HIS A 11 2.26 -5.70 9.46
CA HIS A 11 1.94 -5.11 8.16
C HIS A 11 1.30 -3.73 8.33
N ALA A 12 0.43 -3.56 9.33
CA ALA A 12 -0.14 -2.25 9.65
C ALA A 12 0.93 -1.22 10.05
N LEU A 13 1.97 -1.63 10.79
CA LEU A 13 3.12 -0.77 11.09
C LEU A 13 3.85 -0.36 9.81
N TYR A 14 4.16 -1.32 8.93
CA TYR A 14 4.85 -1.03 7.67
C TYR A 14 4.07 -0.14 6.72
N THR A 15 2.74 -0.24 6.70
CA THR A 15 1.93 0.60 5.80
C THR A 15 1.71 1.98 6.37
N THR A 16 1.61 2.10 7.71
CA THR A 16 1.54 3.40 8.40
C THR A 16 2.82 4.21 8.22
N SER A 17 3.98 3.58 8.01
CA SER A 17 5.24 4.29 7.83
C SER A 17 5.27 5.19 6.59
N PHE A 18 4.39 4.99 5.59
CA PHE A 18 4.26 5.92 4.46
C PHE A 18 3.84 7.33 4.91
N ALA A 19 3.13 7.47 6.02
CA ALA A 19 2.78 8.77 6.59
C ALA A 19 3.99 9.49 7.23
N LEU A 20 5.05 8.76 7.60
CA LEU A 20 6.26 9.35 8.18
C LEU A 20 7.07 10.16 7.17
N ILE A 21 6.82 10.00 5.88
CA ILE A 21 7.52 10.76 4.83
C ILE A 21 7.30 12.26 5.03
N GLY A 22 6.07 12.70 5.35
CA GLY A 22 5.78 14.10 5.68
C GLY A 22 6.52 14.59 6.93
N TRP A 23 6.59 13.74 7.96
CA TRP A 23 7.29 14.05 9.20
C TRP A 23 8.79 14.26 9.00
N ILE A 24 9.43 13.41 8.21
CA ILE A 24 10.87 13.53 7.89
C ILE A 24 11.16 14.91 7.27
N PHE A 25 10.33 15.37 6.33
CA PHE A 25 10.55 16.67 5.69
C PHE A 25 10.21 17.87 6.56
N SER A 26 9.33 17.70 7.55
CA SER A 26 9.02 18.77 8.51
C SER A 26 10.21 19.16 9.42
N GLY A 27 11.36 18.49 9.29
CA GLY A 27 12.46 18.61 10.24
C GLY A 27 12.17 17.89 11.54
N PHE A 28 11.42 16.78 11.47
CA PHE A 28 11.00 15.96 12.61
C PHE A 28 10.14 16.69 13.64
N GLN A 29 9.37 17.69 13.21
CA GLN A 29 8.42 18.38 14.10
C GLN A 29 7.32 17.42 14.55
N VAL A 30 7.04 17.39 15.86
CA VAL A 30 5.99 16.54 16.44
C VAL A 30 5.13 17.39 17.35
N ASN A 31 3.82 17.26 17.17
CA ASN A 31 2.82 17.75 18.11
C ASN A 31 1.82 16.62 18.45
N SER A 32 0.92 16.88 19.40
CA SER A 32 -0.07 15.90 19.84
C SER A 32 -0.99 15.44 18.72
N GLU A 33 -1.43 16.35 17.85
CA GLU A 33 -2.30 16.06 16.71
C GLU A 33 -1.64 15.09 15.72
N PHE A 34 -0.37 15.29 15.39
CA PHE A 34 0.37 14.39 14.50
C PHE A 34 0.53 13.00 15.13
N LEU A 35 0.78 12.91 16.44
CA LEU A 35 0.81 11.61 17.14
C LEU A 35 -0.54 10.91 17.07
N ILE A 36 -1.63 11.65 17.27
CA ILE A 36 -3.00 11.13 17.15
C ILE A 36 -3.26 10.65 15.71
N LEU A 37 -2.84 11.42 14.69
CA LEU A 37 -2.93 11.04 13.27
C LEU A 37 -2.20 9.73 12.98
N MET A 38 -0.99 9.55 13.52
CA MET A 38 -0.22 8.32 13.35
C MET A 38 -0.90 7.13 14.01
N VAL A 39 -1.44 7.31 15.21
CA VAL A 39 -2.23 6.29 15.91
C VAL A 39 -3.49 5.94 15.11
N SER A 40 -4.25 6.92 14.65
CA SER A 40 -5.48 6.68 13.88
C SER A 40 -5.21 6.00 12.55
N LEU A 41 -4.13 6.38 11.83
CA LEU A 41 -3.70 5.67 10.62
C LEU A 41 -3.29 4.24 10.93
N PHE A 42 -2.58 4.00 12.03
CA PHE A 42 -2.18 2.65 12.42
C PHE A 42 -3.39 1.74 12.70
N PHE A 43 -4.37 2.23 13.47
CA PHE A 43 -5.59 1.47 13.72
C PHE A 43 -6.48 1.34 12.49
N PHE A 44 -6.49 2.32 11.59
CA PHE A 44 -7.11 2.19 10.27
C PHE A 44 -6.46 1.07 9.44
N ASN A 45 -5.13 0.99 9.43
CA ASN A 45 -4.42 -0.08 8.73
C ASN A 45 -4.72 -1.46 9.36
N ILE A 46 -4.83 -1.55 10.69
CA ILE A 46 -5.31 -2.77 11.35
C ILE A 46 -6.72 -3.11 10.88
N PHE A 47 -7.64 -2.13 10.85
CA PHE A 47 -8.99 -2.34 10.33
C PHE A 47 -8.99 -2.87 8.90
N ALA A 48 -8.19 -2.28 8.01
CA ALA A 48 -8.08 -2.72 6.62
C ALA A 48 -7.71 -4.20 6.54
N PHE A 49 -6.69 -4.64 7.26
CA PHE A 49 -6.28 -6.04 7.28
C PHE A 49 -7.32 -6.96 7.93
N VAL A 50 -7.89 -6.56 9.06
CA VAL A 50 -8.87 -7.35 9.79
C VAL A 50 -10.15 -7.52 9.00
N TYR A 51 -10.67 -6.43 8.42
CA TYR A 51 -11.87 -6.45 7.59
C TYR A 51 -11.64 -7.26 6.31
N ASN A 52 -10.49 -7.12 5.66
CA ASN A 52 -10.11 -7.93 4.50
C ASN A 52 -10.11 -9.43 4.84
N ASP A 53 -9.37 -9.83 5.86
CA ASP A 53 -9.26 -11.23 6.29
C ASP A 53 -10.64 -11.77 6.76
N PHE A 54 -11.46 -10.94 7.42
CA PHE A 54 -12.80 -11.33 7.84
C PHE A 54 -13.73 -11.65 6.66
N ILE A 55 -13.77 -10.76 5.65
CA ILE A 55 -14.59 -10.97 4.46
C ILE A 55 -14.03 -12.11 3.58
N ASP A 56 -12.72 -12.29 3.55
CA ASP A 56 -12.08 -13.34 2.74
C ASP A 56 -11.99 -14.70 3.41
N ALA A 57 -12.39 -14.84 4.67
CA ALA A 57 -12.34 -16.09 5.40
C ALA A 57 -12.88 -17.32 4.63
N PRO A 58 -14.01 -17.24 3.87
CA PRO A 58 -14.51 -18.37 3.08
C PRO A 58 -13.61 -18.75 1.89
N PHE A 59 -12.90 -17.77 1.32
CA PHE A 59 -11.97 -17.98 0.20
C PHE A 59 -10.61 -18.47 0.71
N ASP A 60 -10.09 -17.82 1.76
CA ASP A 60 -8.84 -18.18 2.42
C ASP A 60 -8.88 -19.59 3.01
N ALA A 61 -10.06 -20.09 3.40
CA ALA A 61 -10.26 -21.45 3.88
C ALA A 61 -9.91 -22.53 2.82
N LYS A 62 -9.90 -22.18 1.53
CA LYS A 62 -9.55 -23.10 0.43
C LYS A 62 -8.05 -23.22 0.20
N ASP A 63 -7.26 -22.30 0.77
CA ASP A 63 -5.80 -22.30 0.66
C ASP A 63 -5.18 -22.77 1.99
N ASN A 64 -4.33 -23.80 1.91
CA ASN A 64 -3.70 -24.43 3.09
C ASN A 64 -2.80 -23.48 3.91
N HIS A 65 -2.21 -22.47 3.27
CA HIS A 65 -1.36 -21.47 3.91
C HIS A 65 -2.20 -20.31 4.46
N LYS A 66 -3.14 -19.76 3.67
CA LYS A 66 -4.00 -18.63 4.09
C LYS A 66 -4.96 -19.04 5.21
N SER A 67 -5.52 -20.24 5.18
CA SER A 67 -6.41 -20.77 6.23
C SER A 67 -5.74 -20.86 7.61
N LYS A 68 -4.45 -21.22 7.67
CA LYS A 68 -3.67 -21.26 8.93
C LYS A 68 -3.36 -19.86 9.46
N ARG A 69 -3.13 -18.90 8.55
CA ARG A 69 -2.83 -17.50 8.88
C ARG A 69 -4.07 -16.78 9.39
N ASN A 70 -5.14 -16.78 8.60
CA ASN A 70 -6.37 -16.03 8.83
C ASN A 70 -7.15 -16.63 10.02
N ILE A 71 -7.43 -15.83 11.06
CA ILE A 71 -8.16 -16.31 12.26
C ILE A 71 -9.63 -16.57 11.99
N PHE A 72 -10.21 -15.90 10.99
CA PHE A 72 -11.63 -15.89 10.73
C PHE A 72 -12.09 -17.10 9.92
N CYS A 73 -11.16 -17.90 9.38
CA CYS A 73 -11.47 -19.22 8.82
C CYS A 73 -12.03 -20.18 9.89
N ASP A 74 -11.71 -19.95 11.17
CA ASP A 74 -12.39 -20.60 12.29
C ASP A 74 -13.69 -19.86 12.65
N LYS A 75 -14.82 -20.56 12.51
CA LYS A 75 -16.17 -20.02 12.78
C LYS A 75 -16.31 -19.43 14.19
N LYS A 76 -15.53 -19.90 15.17
CA LYS A 76 -15.54 -19.37 16.55
C LYS A 76 -15.14 -17.89 16.61
N ASN A 77 -14.33 -17.43 15.66
CA ASN A 77 -13.79 -16.07 15.63
C ASN A 77 -14.62 -15.08 14.81
N LEU A 78 -15.71 -15.51 14.17
CA LEU A 78 -16.52 -14.62 13.32
C LEU A 78 -17.19 -13.49 14.10
N LYS A 79 -17.70 -13.78 15.32
CA LYS A 79 -18.26 -12.75 16.21
C LYS A 79 -17.19 -11.72 16.58
N PHE A 80 -16.00 -12.20 16.92
CA PHE A 80 -14.85 -11.33 17.23
C PHE A 80 -14.52 -10.43 16.03
N GLY A 81 -14.42 -10.98 14.81
CA GLY A 81 -14.16 -10.22 13.58
C GLY A 81 -15.14 -9.07 13.37
N LYS A 82 -16.44 -9.32 13.52
CA LYS A 82 -17.47 -8.26 13.42
C LYS A 82 -17.30 -7.20 14.50
N THR A 83 -17.14 -7.61 15.76
CA THR A 83 -17.01 -6.67 16.89
C THR A 83 -15.76 -5.81 16.76
N ILE A 84 -14.61 -6.41 16.45
CA ILE A 84 -13.36 -5.66 16.32
C ILE A 84 -13.39 -4.71 15.11
N SER A 85 -14.00 -5.10 13.98
CA SER A 85 -14.14 -4.20 12.83
C SER A 85 -14.98 -2.97 13.16
N VAL A 86 -16.12 -3.14 13.84
CA VAL A 86 -16.97 -2.01 14.27
C VAL A 86 -16.23 -1.12 15.27
N PHE A 87 -15.57 -1.72 16.26
CA PHE A 87 -14.77 -0.99 17.23
C PHE A 87 -13.69 -0.15 16.56
N LEU A 88 -12.93 -0.74 15.62
CA LEU A 88 -11.86 -0.03 14.92
C LEU A 88 -12.38 1.12 14.06
N ILE A 89 -13.53 0.96 13.38
CA ILE A 89 -14.15 2.07 12.63
C ILE A 89 -14.47 3.24 13.57
N ILE A 90 -15.15 2.96 14.69
CA ILE A 90 -15.53 4.00 15.66
C ILE A 90 -14.28 4.66 16.24
N PHE A 91 -13.30 3.86 16.65
CA PHE A 91 -12.04 4.34 17.21
C PHE A 91 -11.33 5.29 16.25
N VAL A 92 -11.13 4.86 14.99
CA VAL A 92 -10.46 5.66 13.95
C VAL A 92 -11.20 6.98 13.71
N LEU A 93 -12.53 6.96 13.54
CA LEU A 93 -13.32 8.16 13.31
C LEU A 93 -13.29 9.13 14.50
N VAL A 94 -13.39 8.61 15.73
CA VAL A 94 -13.31 9.42 16.95
C VAL A 94 -11.93 10.05 17.08
N THR A 95 -10.85 9.27 16.90
CA THR A 95 -9.49 9.81 16.94
C THR A 95 -9.23 10.88 15.87
N ALA A 96 -9.85 10.75 14.70
CA ALA A 96 -9.69 11.72 13.62
C ALA A 96 -10.23 13.12 13.97
N LEU A 97 -11.29 13.19 14.80
CA LEU A 97 -11.88 14.45 15.27
C LEU A 97 -10.91 15.25 16.15
N PHE A 98 -9.94 14.60 16.78
CA PHE A 98 -8.91 15.26 17.59
C PHE A 98 -7.71 15.75 16.78
N VAL A 99 -7.67 15.51 15.46
CA VAL A 99 -6.64 16.04 14.57
C VAL A 99 -7.17 17.30 13.89
N ASN A 100 -8.12 17.16 12.95
CA ASN A 100 -8.88 18.26 12.35
C ASN A 100 -10.00 17.70 11.43
N THR A 101 -10.91 18.58 11.01
CA THR A 101 -12.05 18.22 10.16
C THR A 101 -11.64 17.65 8.80
N GLN A 102 -10.56 18.14 8.18
CA GLN A 102 -10.10 17.65 6.88
C GLN A 102 -9.62 16.20 6.96
N TYR A 103 -8.88 15.88 8.03
CA TYR A 103 -8.38 14.54 8.30
C TYR A 103 -9.51 13.56 8.61
N PHE A 104 -10.57 13.99 9.31
CA PHE A 104 -11.78 13.19 9.51
C PHE A 104 -12.40 12.74 8.18
N PHE A 105 -12.60 13.67 7.24
CA PHE A 105 -13.16 13.33 5.92
C PHE A 105 -12.21 12.45 5.09
N LEU A 106 -10.89 12.68 5.18
CA LEU A 106 -9.90 11.81 4.55
C LEU A 106 -10.03 10.37 5.05
N LEU A 107 -10.09 10.16 6.37
CA LEU A 107 -10.28 8.81 6.93
C LEU A 107 -11.63 8.20 6.56
N LEU A 108 -12.69 9.00 6.47
CA LEU A 108 -13.99 8.52 6.00
C LEU A 108 -13.92 8.01 4.56
N ILE A 109 -13.20 8.71 3.67
CA ILE A 109 -12.94 8.26 2.30
C ILE A 109 -12.12 6.97 2.31
N MET A 110 -11.05 6.90 3.10
CA MET A 110 -10.20 5.72 3.20
C MET A 110 -10.96 4.48 3.70
N LEU A 111 -11.83 4.64 4.72
CA LEU A 111 -12.72 3.60 5.21
C LEU A 111 -13.69 3.14 4.12
N SER A 112 -14.28 4.09 3.39
CA SER A 112 -15.21 3.80 2.29
C SER A 112 -14.53 3.00 1.18
N LEU A 113 -13.31 3.40 0.77
CA LEU A 113 -12.51 2.67 -0.21
C LEU A 113 -12.19 1.26 0.26
N MET A 114 -11.84 1.08 1.53
CA MET A 114 -11.55 -0.24 2.09
C MET A 114 -12.78 -1.16 2.09
N VAL A 115 -13.94 -0.62 2.45
CA VAL A 115 -15.22 -1.33 2.41
C VAL A 115 -15.60 -1.70 0.98
N LEU A 116 -15.42 -0.79 0.01
CA LEU A 116 -15.67 -1.07 -1.41
C LEU A 116 -14.68 -2.09 -1.98
N TYR A 117 -13.42 -2.03 -1.56
CA TYR A 117 -12.36 -2.92 -2.04
C TYR A 117 -12.61 -4.37 -1.61
N SER A 118 -12.90 -4.60 -0.32
CA SER A 118 -13.06 -5.97 0.21
C SER A 118 -14.50 -6.45 0.35
N GLY A 119 -15.45 -5.53 0.59
CA GLY A 119 -16.84 -5.87 0.90
C GLY A 119 -17.57 -6.55 -0.26
N PRO A 120 -18.64 -7.32 0.03
CA PRO A 120 -19.28 -8.20 -0.94
C PRO A 120 -20.04 -7.47 -2.06
N VAL A 121 -20.47 -6.21 -1.84
CA VAL A 121 -21.32 -5.46 -2.78
C VAL A 121 -20.52 -5.03 -4.02
N PHE A 122 -19.39 -4.34 -3.82
CA PHE A 122 -18.54 -3.89 -4.93
C PHE A 122 -17.38 -4.87 -5.17
N ARG A 123 -16.65 -5.23 -4.11
CA ARG A 123 -15.50 -6.15 -4.13
C ARG A 123 -14.48 -5.78 -5.21
N ALA A 124 -13.94 -4.56 -5.13
CA ALA A 124 -13.01 -4.02 -6.13
C ALA A 124 -11.81 -4.95 -6.39
N LYS A 125 -11.31 -5.63 -5.35
CA LYS A 125 -10.18 -6.57 -5.44
C LYS A 125 -10.40 -7.78 -6.36
N SER A 126 -11.66 -8.02 -6.75
CA SER A 126 -12.07 -9.10 -7.65
C SER A 126 -12.54 -8.55 -9.00
N ARG A 127 -12.26 -7.28 -9.28
CA ARG A 127 -12.61 -6.60 -10.53
C ARG A 127 -11.31 -6.15 -11.19
N PRO A 128 -11.07 -6.54 -12.46
CA PRO A 128 -9.85 -6.16 -13.17
C PRO A 128 -9.69 -4.64 -13.20
N PHE A 129 -8.46 -4.19 -13.07
CA PHE A 129 -8.00 -2.80 -13.00
C PHE A 129 -8.41 -2.04 -11.73
N PHE A 130 -9.58 -2.34 -11.18
CA PHE A 130 -10.07 -1.74 -9.92
C PHE A 130 -9.32 -2.26 -8.70
N ASP A 131 -8.87 -3.51 -8.71
CA ASP A 131 -7.99 -4.08 -7.70
C ASP A 131 -6.72 -3.23 -7.51
N VAL A 132 -5.98 -3.01 -8.60
CA VAL A 132 -4.75 -2.22 -8.63
C VAL A 132 -5.04 -0.76 -8.29
N LEU A 133 -6.10 -0.17 -8.89
CA LEU A 133 -6.45 1.23 -8.65
C LEU A 133 -6.76 1.48 -7.17
N PHE A 134 -7.61 0.68 -6.55
CA PHE A 134 -7.99 0.86 -5.15
C PHE A 134 -6.81 0.62 -4.21
N HIS A 135 -6.01 -0.43 -4.45
CA HIS A 135 -4.83 -0.71 -3.63
C HIS A 135 -3.79 0.43 -3.73
N ALA A 136 -3.56 0.95 -4.94
CA ALA A 136 -2.62 2.03 -5.17
C ALA A 136 -3.11 3.36 -4.58
N THR A 137 -4.37 3.72 -4.79
CA THR A 137 -4.99 4.92 -4.19
C THR A 137 -4.94 4.87 -2.66
N TRP A 138 -5.18 3.72 -2.05
CA TRP A 138 -5.08 3.57 -0.60
C TRP A 138 -3.69 3.95 -0.07
N ALA A 139 -2.61 3.45 -0.70
CA ALA A 139 -1.25 3.79 -0.29
C ALA A 139 -0.95 5.29 -0.44
N VAL A 140 -1.45 5.90 -1.52
CA VAL A 140 -1.36 7.35 -1.74
C VAL A 140 -2.07 8.12 -0.64
N LEU A 141 -3.27 7.70 -0.21
CA LEU A 141 -4.01 8.41 0.84
C LEU A 141 -3.32 8.33 2.21
N VAL A 142 -2.63 7.22 2.52
CA VAL A 142 -1.82 7.12 3.74
C VAL A 142 -0.64 8.11 3.70
N PHE A 143 0.05 8.20 2.56
CA PHE A 143 1.11 9.19 2.36
C PHE A 143 0.56 10.62 2.43
N PHE A 144 -0.54 10.88 1.71
CA PHE A 144 -1.21 12.17 1.68
C PHE A 144 -1.58 12.64 3.08
N ALA A 145 -2.12 11.75 3.93
CA ALA A 145 -2.45 12.07 5.31
C ALA A 145 -1.26 12.63 6.10
N GLY A 146 -0.09 11.99 6.00
CA GLY A 146 1.11 12.42 6.71
C GLY A 146 1.77 13.65 6.09
N TYR A 147 1.86 13.70 4.76
CA TYR A 147 2.48 14.83 4.06
C TYR A 147 1.65 16.10 4.16
N TYR A 148 0.35 16.01 3.88
CA TYR A 148 -0.56 17.17 3.88
C TYR A 148 -0.71 17.81 5.26
N TYR A 149 -0.48 17.03 6.33
CA TYR A 149 -0.50 17.56 7.69
C TYR A 149 0.57 18.64 7.93
N PHE A 150 1.79 18.42 7.44
CA PHE A 150 2.89 19.37 7.60
C PHE A 150 3.00 20.38 6.45
N PHE A 151 2.56 19.98 5.26
CA PHE A 151 2.74 20.77 4.05
C PHE A 151 1.42 20.94 3.33
N SER A 152 1.12 22.16 2.90
CA SER A 152 0.03 22.38 1.94
C SER A 152 0.33 21.73 0.59
N TYR A 153 -0.60 21.88 -0.35
CA TYR A 153 -0.44 21.39 -1.71
C TYR A 153 0.89 21.87 -2.34
N SER A 154 1.72 20.93 -2.78
CA SER A 154 3.02 21.21 -3.38
C SER A 154 3.33 20.23 -4.50
N ILE A 155 4.34 20.55 -5.32
CA ILE A 155 4.84 19.63 -6.35
C ILE A 155 5.36 18.33 -5.74
N GLY A 156 5.95 18.39 -4.53
CA GLY A 156 6.41 17.21 -3.78
C GLY A 156 5.27 16.27 -3.43
N LEU A 157 4.11 16.79 -3.03
CA LEU A 157 2.92 15.98 -2.77
C LEU A 157 2.44 15.25 -4.03
N ILE A 158 2.41 15.93 -5.18
CA ILE A 158 1.98 15.35 -6.46
C ILE A 158 2.95 14.26 -6.89
N LEU A 159 4.25 14.57 -6.95
CA LEU A 159 5.28 13.61 -7.35
C LEU A 159 5.32 12.40 -6.41
N GLY A 160 5.16 12.61 -5.11
CA GLY A 160 5.12 11.52 -4.13
C GLY A 160 3.91 10.64 -4.27
N SER A 161 2.75 11.25 -4.50
CA SER A 161 1.53 10.52 -4.78
C SER A 161 1.67 9.66 -6.03
N ILE A 162 2.24 10.19 -7.12
CA ILE A 162 2.49 9.42 -8.35
C ILE A 162 3.43 8.25 -8.08
N LEU A 163 4.56 8.49 -7.41
CA LEU A 163 5.57 7.46 -7.18
C LEU A 163 5.05 6.35 -6.25
N ILE A 164 4.33 6.71 -5.18
CA ILE A 164 3.71 5.74 -4.26
C ILE A 164 2.59 4.97 -4.96
N PHE A 165 1.81 5.61 -5.83
CA PHE A 165 0.80 4.94 -6.64
C PHE A 165 1.43 3.87 -7.54
N LEU A 166 2.50 4.21 -8.26
CA LEU A 166 3.20 3.30 -9.15
C LEU A 166 3.85 2.13 -8.39
N LEU A 167 4.49 2.41 -7.25
CA LEU A 167 5.03 1.36 -6.38
C LEU A 167 3.95 0.44 -5.84
N SER A 168 2.88 0.99 -5.30
CA SER A 168 1.77 0.20 -4.74
C SER A 168 1.10 -0.65 -5.82
N SER A 169 1.00 -0.13 -7.06
CA SER A 169 0.57 -0.91 -8.22
C SER A 169 1.46 -2.12 -8.50
N ILE A 170 2.79 -1.94 -8.46
CA ILE A 170 3.74 -3.06 -8.62
C ILE A 170 3.55 -4.11 -7.53
N GLN A 171 3.30 -3.67 -6.28
CA GLN A 171 3.08 -4.58 -5.15
C GLN A 171 1.82 -5.43 -5.35
N GLU A 172 0.70 -4.82 -5.74
CA GLU A 172 -0.57 -5.52 -5.94
C GLU A 172 -0.48 -6.49 -7.13
N ILE A 173 -0.01 -6.04 -8.29
CA ILE A 173 0.17 -6.92 -9.46
C ILE A 173 1.14 -8.07 -9.12
N GLY A 174 2.21 -7.78 -8.37
CA GLY A 174 3.15 -8.78 -7.91
C GLY A 174 2.53 -9.81 -6.97
N GLN A 175 1.54 -9.41 -6.16
CA GLN A 175 0.77 -10.31 -5.30
C GLN A 175 -0.18 -11.18 -6.12
N GLU A 176 -0.95 -10.60 -7.04
CA GLU A 176 -1.83 -11.34 -7.93
C GLU A 176 -1.07 -12.35 -8.83
N ILE A 177 0.15 -12.02 -9.28
CA ILE A 177 1.01 -12.98 -10.00
C ILE A 177 1.34 -14.22 -9.14
N ARG A 178 1.56 -14.04 -7.82
CA ARG A 178 1.85 -15.16 -6.92
C ARG A 178 0.61 -16.02 -6.68
N ASP A 179 -0.56 -15.38 -6.64
CA ASP A 179 -1.83 -16.01 -6.31
C ASP A 179 -2.61 -16.49 -7.57
N PHE A 180 -2.05 -16.30 -8.76
CA PHE A 180 -2.68 -16.58 -10.06
C PHE A 180 -3.41 -17.94 -10.15
N THR A 181 -2.80 -19.04 -9.68
CA THR A 181 -3.45 -20.35 -9.74
C THR A 181 -4.66 -20.44 -8.81
N ILE A 182 -4.52 -19.96 -7.58
CA ILE A 182 -5.57 -20.02 -6.55
C ILE A 182 -6.73 -19.07 -6.91
N ASP A 183 -6.41 -17.89 -7.41
CA ASP A 183 -7.43 -16.92 -7.85
C ASP A 183 -8.25 -17.47 -9.01
N LYS A 184 -7.61 -18.22 -9.93
CA LYS A 184 -8.30 -18.93 -11.00
C LYS A 184 -9.21 -20.04 -10.47
N GLU A 185 -8.74 -20.86 -9.53
CA GLU A 185 -9.52 -21.93 -8.89
C GLU A 185 -10.71 -21.40 -8.06
N THR A 186 -10.59 -20.19 -7.52
CA THR A 186 -11.62 -19.54 -6.71
C THR A 186 -12.49 -18.56 -7.49
N ASN A 187 -12.37 -18.52 -8.82
CA ASN A 187 -13.10 -17.62 -9.73
C ASN A 187 -12.94 -16.12 -9.39
N GLN A 188 -11.82 -15.72 -8.80
CA GLN A 188 -11.47 -14.31 -8.62
C GLN A 188 -11.00 -13.75 -9.97
N LYS A 189 -11.55 -12.60 -10.39
CA LYS A 189 -11.19 -11.95 -11.68
C LYS A 189 -10.32 -10.73 -11.42
N THR A 190 -9.05 -10.94 -11.13
CA THR A 190 -8.10 -9.85 -10.92
C THR A 190 -7.55 -9.30 -12.25
N SER A 191 -6.80 -8.21 -12.19
CA SER A 191 -6.04 -7.62 -13.30
C SER A 191 -5.15 -8.65 -13.96
N VAL A 192 -4.37 -9.39 -13.16
CA VAL A 192 -3.46 -10.43 -13.67
C VAL A 192 -4.22 -11.59 -14.31
N GLN A 193 -5.41 -11.95 -13.82
CA GLN A 193 -6.24 -12.99 -14.45
C GLN A 193 -6.66 -12.60 -15.88
N VAL A 194 -6.98 -11.33 -16.11
CA VAL A 194 -7.39 -10.82 -17.43
C VAL A 194 -6.19 -10.59 -18.34
N LEU A 195 -5.14 -9.95 -17.84
CA LEU A 195 -3.93 -9.65 -18.63
C LEU A 195 -3.12 -10.91 -18.94
N GLY A 196 -3.17 -11.91 -18.05
CA GLY A 196 -2.30 -13.06 -18.04
C GLY A 196 -0.92 -12.76 -17.45
N LEU A 197 -0.20 -13.82 -17.05
CA LEU A 197 1.10 -13.71 -16.38
C LEU A 197 2.14 -12.93 -17.20
N LYS A 198 2.26 -13.23 -18.49
CA LYS A 198 3.27 -12.61 -19.38
C LYS A 198 3.08 -11.10 -19.47
N ASN A 199 1.86 -10.65 -19.75
CA ASN A 199 1.58 -9.22 -19.90
C ASN A 199 1.65 -8.48 -18.56
N SER A 200 1.29 -9.15 -17.45
CA SER A 200 1.41 -8.57 -16.10
C SER A 200 2.87 -8.32 -15.71
N ILE A 201 3.78 -9.24 -16.06
CA ILE A 201 5.22 -9.04 -15.85
C ILE A 201 5.75 -7.90 -16.73
N ILE A 202 5.30 -7.82 -17.99
CA ILE A 202 5.66 -6.71 -18.90
C ILE A 202 5.18 -5.37 -18.32
N LEU A 203 3.95 -5.32 -17.81
CA LEU A 203 3.38 -4.14 -17.17
C LEU A 203 4.21 -3.68 -15.97
N ILE A 204 4.57 -4.59 -15.05
CA ILE A 204 5.44 -4.27 -13.92
C ILE A 204 6.77 -3.69 -14.40
N LYS A 205 7.41 -4.29 -15.41
CA LYS A 205 8.67 -3.77 -15.99
C LYS A 205 8.48 -2.35 -16.56
N GLY A 206 7.37 -2.10 -17.25
CA GLY A 206 7.02 -0.77 -17.75
C GLY A 206 6.85 0.25 -16.64
N ILE A 207 6.12 -0.09 -15.57
CA ILE A 207 5.93 0.79 -14.41
C ILE A 207 7.28 1.10 -13.73
N ILE A 208 8.13 0.09 -13.55
CA ILE A 208 9.48 0.28 -13.00
C ILE A 208 10.27 1.26 -13.87
N TYR A 209 10.22 1.12 -15.19
CA TYR A 209 10.92 2.02 -16.11
C TYR A 209 10.42 3.47 -15.99
N ILE A 210 9.09 3.66 -15.92
CA ILE A 210 8.48 4.97 -15.71
C ILE A 210 8.95 5.61 -14.39
N ILE A 211 8.96 4.85 -13.28
CA ILE A 211 9.46 5.33 -11.99
C ILE A 211 10.90 5.85 -12.14
N HIS A 212 11.78 5.09 -12.81
CA HIS A 212 13.16 5.51 -12.97
C HIS A 212 13.32 6.74 -13.87
N ILE A 213 12.50 6.91 -14.91
CA ILE A 213 12.48 8.15 -15.70
C ILE A 213 12.11 9.32 -14.79
N ILE A 214 11.03 9.21 -14.01
CA ILE A 214 10.58 10.28 -13.11
C ILE A 214 11.69 10.63 -12.10
N LEU A 215 12.31 9.62 -11.47
CA LEU A 215 13.40 9.83 -10.52
C LEU A 215 14.61 10.52 -11.19
N THR A 216 15.01 10.06 -12.37
CA THR A 216 16.15 10.61 -13.10
C THR A 216 15.92 12.05 -13.51
N LEU A 217 14.75 12.37 -14.08
CA LEU A 217 14.37 13.73 -14.43
C LEU A 217 14.29 14.61 -13.19
N GLY A 218 13.76 14.09 -12.08
CA GLY A 218 13.75 14.75 -10.78
C GLY A 218 15.16 15.13 -10.32
N PHE A 219 16.08 14.16 -10.24
CA PHE A 219 17.47 14.43 -9.82
C PHE A 219 18.22 15.38 -10.75
N LEU A 220 18.00 15.30 -12.07
CA LEU A 220 18.58 16.23 -13.04
C LEU A 220 18.07 17.65 -12.82
N PHE A 221 16.76 17.82 -12.60
CA PHE A 221 16.17 19.12 -12.29
C PHE A 221 16.76 19.74 -11.01
N MET A 222 17.15 18.92 -10.05
CA MET A 222 17.77 19.34 -8.79
C MET A 222 19.30 19.51 -8.88
N ASN A 223 19.89 19.43 -10.08
CA ASN A 223 21.34 19.48 -10.31
C ASN A 223 22.15 18.39 -9.57
N HIS A 224 21.53 17.27 -9.20
CA HIS A 224 22.21 16.13 -8.57
C HIS A 224 22.65 15.08 -9.61
N SER A 225 23.69 15.41 -10.38
CA SER A 225 24.19 14.58 -11.49
C SER A 225 24.66 13.17 -11.08
N LEU A 226 25.16 12.97 -9.87
CA LEU A 226 25.58 11.65 -9.39
C LEU A 226 24.38 10.75 -9.03
N LEU A 227 23.33 11.32 -8.44
CA LEU A 227 22.11 10.59 -8.09
C LEU A 227 21.31 10.20 -9.33
N SER A 228 21.31 11.03 -10.37
CA SER A 228 20.72 10.68 -11.67
C SER A 228 21.45 9.52 -12.35
N ILE A 229 22.79 9.44 -12.24
CA ILE A 229 23.56 8.30 -12.75
C ILE A 229 23.23 7.01 -11.99
N ILE A 230 23.10 7.07 -10.66
CA ILE A 230 22.72 5.93 -9.82
C ILE A 230 21.29 5.46 -10.13
N SER A 231 20.35 6.39 -10.32
CA SER A 231 18.96 6.07 -10.67
C SER A 231 18.83 5.43 -12.06
N ILE A 232 19.75 5.72 -12.99
CA ILE A 232 19.77 5.11 -14.33
C ILE A 232 20.45 3.72 -14.30
N THR A 233 21.55 3.57 -13.58
CA THR A 233 22.44 2.38 -13.70
C THR A 233 21.88 1.13 -13.01
N ILE A 234 21.26 1.28 -11.84
CA ILE A 234 20.70 0.14 -11.09
C ILE A 234 19.54 -0.58 -11.81
N PRO A 235 18.54 0.10 -12.41
CA PRO A 235 17.49 -0.59 -13.15
C PRO A 235 18.01 -1.27 -14.42
N LEU A 236 18.93 -0.65 -15.15
CA LEU A 236 19.54 -1.26 -16.34
C LEU A 236 20.19 -2.59 -15.99
N LEU A 237 20.91 -2.67 -14.87
CA LEU A 237 21.53 -3.91 -14.38
C LEU A 237 20.51 -4.95 -13.89
N ASN A 238 19.37 -4.51 -13.36
CA ASN A 238 18.33 -5.40 -12.85
C ASN A 238 17.37 -5.89 -13.93
N ILE A 239 17.10 -5.12 -14.99
CA ILE A 239 16.23 -5.52 -16.11
C ILE A 239 16.68 -6.84 -16.74
N PHE A 240 17.99 -7.07 -16.84
CA PHE A 240 18.58 -8.31 -17.36
C PHE A 240 18.49 -9.50 -16.38
N LYS A 241 18.27 -9.26 -15.08
CA LYS A 241 18.19 -10.29 -14.03
C LYS A 241 16.76 -10.66 -13.61
N ILE A 242 15.72 -10.04 -14.17
CA ILE A 242 14.29 -10.31 -13.87
C ILE A 242 13.78 -11.61 -14.52
N ILE A 243 14.66 -12.56 -14.86
CA ILE A 243 14.22 -13.90 -15.31
C ILE A 243 13.57 -14.65 -14.14
N ASP A 244 13.90 -14.32 -12.89
CA ASP A 244 13.41 -15.00 -11.69
C ASP A 244 12.68 -14.03 -10.73
N PHE A 245 11.59 -13.43 -11.23
CA PHE A 245 10.84 -12.35 -10.55
C PHE A 245 10.51 -12.64 -9.08
N LYS A 246 10.22 -13.91 -8.73
CA LYS A 246 9.92 -14.32 -7.34
C LYS A 246 11.08 -14.10 -6.36
N LYS A 247 12.34 -14.26 -6.78
CA LYS A 247 13.52 -14.06 -5.91
C LYS A 247 14.01 -12.60 -5.89
N SER A 248 13.83 -11.88 -7.00
CA SER A 248 14.42 -10.56 -7.20
C SER A 248 13.55 -9.41 -6.66
N PHE A 249 12.25 -9.65 -6.46
CA PHE A 249 11.28 -8.61 -6.11
C PHE A 249 11.60 -7.84 -4.83
N GLY A 250 11.98 -8.55 -3.75
CA GLY A 250 12.28 -7.91 -2.47
C GLY A 250 13.47 -6.94 -2.52
N LYS A 251 14.53 -7.32 -3.23
CA LYS A 251 15.71 -6.45 -3.44
C LYS A 251 15.37 -5.24 -4.31
N LEU A 252 14.60 -5.45 -5.37
CA LEU A 252 14.15 -4.37 -6.25
C LEU A 252 13.31 -3.35 -5.48
N TRP A 253 12.39 -3.84 -4.65
CA TRP A 253 11.55 -3.02 -3.79
C TRP A 253 12.39 -2.13 -2.87
N SER A 254 13.33 -2.71 -2.12
CA SER A 254 14.19 -1.93 -1.21
C SER A 254 14.99 -0.84 -1.93
N THR A 255 15.50 -1.12 -3.14
CA THR A 255 16.25 -0.12 -3.90
C THR A 255 15.37 1.02 -4.39
N LEU A 256 14.18 0.71 -4.91
CA LEU A 256 13.22 1.73 -5.34
C LEU A 256 12.79 2.62 -4.18
N THR A 257 12.50 2.04 -3.01
CA THR A 257 12.13 2.80 -1.81
C THR A 257 13.28 3.70 -1.35
N LEU A 258 14.52 3.22 -1.36
CA LEU A 258 15.69 4.01 -1.00
C LEU A 258 15.91 5.19 -1.97
N SER A 259 15.85 4.94 -3.28
CA SER A 259 15.99 5.99 -4.29
C SER A 259 14.91 7.07 -4.18
N LEU A 260 13.69 6.67 -3.80
CA LEU A 260 12.61 7.62 -3.51
C LEU A 260 12.92 8.48 -2.31
N MET A 261 13.36 7.89 -1.20
CA MET A 261 13.75 8.65 -0.02
C MET A 261 14.85 9.68 -0.36
N LEU A 262 15.83 9.30 -1.18
CA LEU A 262 16.88 10.20 -1.64
C LEU A 262 16.35 11.35 -2.52
N LEU A 263 15.44 11.09 -3.47
CA LEU A 263 14.83 12.15 -4.28
C LEU A 263 14.05 13.14 -3.43
N PHE A 264 13.30 12.62 -2.47
CA PHE A 264 12.53 13.48 -1.60
C PHE A 264 13.42 14.34 -0.69
N ILE A 265 14.53 13.79 -0.17
CA ILE A 265 15.51 14.56 0.58
C ILE A 265 16.09 15.69 -0.27
N SER A 266 16.32 15.48 -1.57
CA SER A 266 16.84 16.56 -2.43
C SER A 266 15.85 17.68 -2.73
N LEU A 267 14.53 17.44 -2.57
CA LEU A 267 13.48 18.42 -2.90
C LEU A 267 13.37 19.59 -1.91
N PHE A 268 14.10 19.55 -0.80
CA PHE A 268 14.09 20.51 0.31
C PHE A 268 15.51 20.80 0.77
#